data_AF-A0AAW4YF88-F1
#
_entry.id   AF-A0AAW4YF88-F1
#
_cell.length_a   1.000
_cell.length_b   1.000
_cell.length_c   1.000
_cell.angle_alpha   90.00
_cell.angle_beta   90.00
_cell.angle_gamma   90.00
#
_symmetry.space_group_name_H-M   'P 1'
#
loop_
_entity.id
_entity.type
_entity.pdbx_description
1 polymer ?
#
loop_
_entity_poly.entity_id
_entity_poly.type
_entity_poly.pdbx_seq_one_letter_code
_entity_poly.pdbx_strand_id
1 'polypeptide(L)'
;VQEMKVKKSIDSAEEIAELKQFIKSYVQSHSFIKSLVLGISGGQDSTLVGKLVQMAVNELREEGNDCTFIAVKLPYGVQKDADE
;
A
#
# COMPACT_ATOMS: atom_id res chain seq x y z
N VAL A 1 -13.25 -8.02 -19.91
CA VAL A 1 -13.54 -7.49 -18.54
C VAL A 1 -13.33 -8.53 -17.45
N GLN A 2 -13.81 -9.77 -17.60
CA GLN A 2 -13.65 -10.83 -16.59
C GLN A 2 -12.18 -11.15 -16.24
N GLU A 3 -11.26 -10.97 -17.20
CA GLU A 3 -9.82 -11.10 -16.98
C GLU A 3 -9.25 -10.00 -16.09
N MET A 4 -9.78 -8.77 -16.17
CA MET A 4 -9.32 -7.59 -15.41
C MET A 4 -9.91 -7.52 -13.99
N LYS A 5 -10.80 -8.46 -13.63
CA LYS A 5 -11.41 -8.59 -12.29
C LYS A 5 -12.14 -7.34 -11.76
N VAL A 6 -12.54 -6.41 -12.63
CA VAL A 6 -13.26 -5.19 -12.23
C VAL A 6 -14.71 -5.52 -11.81
N LYS A 7 -15.08 -5.14 -10.60
CA LYS A 7 -16.45 -5.25 -10.07
C LYS A 7 -17.36 -4.20 -10.74
N LYS A 8 -18.66 -4.50 -10.89
CA LYS A 8 -19.63 -3.55 -11.51
C LYS A 8 -19.88 -2.30 -10.66
N SER A 9 -19.76 -2.44 -9.35
CA SER A 9 -19.85 -1.40 -8.33
C SER A 9 -18.99 -1.84 -7.15
N ILE A 10 -18.50 -0.87 -6.38
CA ILE A 10 -17.72 -1.11 -5.16
C ILE A 10 -18.29 -0.29 -4.01
N ASP A 11 -18.18 -0.81 -2.79
CA ASP A 11 -18.28 -0.02 -1.57
C ASP A 11 -16.86 0.36 -1.12
N SER A 12 -16.60 1.65 -0.96
CA SER A 12 -15.25 2.14 -0.68
C SER A 12 -14.68 1.61 0.65
N ALA A 13 -15.51 1.45 1.68
CA ALA A 13 -15.05 1.00 2.99
C ALA A 13 -14.72 -0.50 2.96
N GLU A 14 -15.56 -1.29 2.30
CA GLU A 14 -15.33 -2.72 2.11
C GLU A 14 -14.06 -2.99 1.29
N GLU A 15 -13.85 -2.29 0.16
CA GLU A 15 -12.65 -2.48 -0.66
C GLU A 15 -11.36 -2.10 0.10
N ILE A 16 -11.39 -1.02 0.88
CA ILE A 16 -10.25 -0.63 1.71
C ILE A 16 -9.93 -1.73 2.73
N ALA A 17 -10.96 -2.34 3.35
CA ALA A 17 -10.78 -3.44 4.29
C ALA A 17 -10.23 -4.70 3.62
N GLU A 18 -10.78 -5.09 2.46
CA GLU A 18 -10.36 -6.27 1.68
C GLU A 18 -8.91 -6.14 1.22
N LEU A 19 -8.55 -5.00 0.61
CA LEU A 19 -7.19 -4.74 0.10
C LEU A 19 -6.15 -4.69 1.24
N LYS A 20 -6.50 -4.06 2.36
CA LYS A 20 -5.63 -4.02 3.55
C LYS A 20 -5.44 -5.42 4.11
N GLN A 21 -6.50 -6.21 4.24
CA GLN A 21 -6.41 -7.59 4.73
C GLN A 21 -5.55 -8.45 3.82
N PHE A 22 -5.63 -8.26 2.50
CA PHE A 22 -4.76 -8.94 1.54
C PHE A 22 -3.27 -8.64 1.82
N ILE A 23 -2.90 -7.36 1.98
CA ILE A 23 -1.52 -6.94 2.30
C ILE A 23 -1.05 -7.59 3.61
N LYS A 24 -1.87 -7.52 4.66
CA LYS A 24 -1.56 -8.10 5.98
C LYS A 24 -1.33 -9.61 5.89
N SER A 25 -2.25 -10.31 5.23
CA SER A 25 -2.21 -11.77 5.06
C SER A 25 -0.95 -12.21 4.31
N TYR A 26 -0.54 -11.44 3.29
CA TYR A 26 0.69 -11.72 2.56
C TYR A 26 1.93 -11.59 3.44
N VAL A 27 2.04 -10.52 4.25
CA VAL A 27 3.17 -10.35 5.19
C VAL A 27 3.17 -11.45 6.25
N GLN A 28 2.02 -11.76 6.85
CA GLN A 28 1.89 -12.80 7.89
C GLN A 28 2.22 -14.20 7.37
N SER A 29 1.93 -14.48 6.10
CA SER A 29 2.27 -15.75 5.46
C SER A 29 3.78 -15.90 5.18
N HIS A 30 4.54 -14.81 5.24
CA HIS A 30 5.98 -14.78 4.94
C HIS A 30 6.75 -14.10 6.07
N SER A 31 7.04 -14.85 7.14
CA SER A 31 7.65 -14.34 8.39
C SER A 31 8.99 -13.61 8.22
N PHE A 32 9.70 -13.84 7.11
CA PHE A 32 10.94 -13.17 6.76
C PHE A 32 10.75 -11.74 6.22
N ILE A 33 9.54 -11.36 5.80
CA ILE A 33 9.25 -10.01 5.33
C ILE A 33 9.20 -9.06 6.53
N LYS A 34 10.10 -8.07 6.53
CA LYS A 34 10.17 -7.00 7.55
C LYS A 34 9.83 -5.62 6.99
N SER A 35 9.69 -5.51 5.68
CA SER A 35 9.39 -4.23 5.05
C SER A 35 8.62 -4.36 3.75
N LEU A 36 7.78 -3.38 3.48
CA LEU A 36 7.13 -3.15 2.20
C LEU A 36 7.68 -1.84 1.61
N VAL A 37 8.05 -1.83 0.34
CA VAL A 37 8.68 -0.70 -0.33
C VAL A 37 7.81 -0.24 -1.51
N LEU A 38 7.54 1.06 -1.62
CA LEU A 38 6.77 1.63 -2.72
C LEU A 38 7.37 2.96 -3.18
N GLY A 39 7.54 3.11 -4.49
CA GLY A 39 7.83 4.40 -5.12
C GLY A 39 6.62 5.33 -5.05
N ILE A 40 6.77 6.51 -4.44
CA ILE A 40 5.73 7.54 -4.36
C ILE A 40 6.02 8.60 -5.42
N SER A 41 5.16 8.65 -6.45
CA SER A 41 5.27 9.63 -7.54
C SER A 41 4.51 10.92 -7.27
N GLY A 42 3.56 10.92 -6.31
CA GLY A 42 2.60 12.00 -6.10
C GLY A 42 1.27 11.79 -6.83
N GLY A 43 1.21 10.83 -7.77
CA GLY A 43 -0.03 10.47 -8.46
C GLY A 43 -1.00 9.66 -7.59
N GLN A 44 -2.28 9.66 -7.98
CA GLN A 44 -3.39 9.02 -7.26
C GLN A 44 -3.10 7.56 -6.89
N ASP A 45 -2.61 6.76 -7.84
CA ASP A 45 -2.38 5.32 -7.64
C ASP A 45 -1.34 5.06 -6.55
N SER A 46 -0.19 5.75 -6.64
CA SER A 46 0.89 5.60 -5.64
C SER A 46 0.47 6.08 -4.26
N THR A 47 -0.35 7.13 -4.20
CA THR A 47 -0.90 7.67 -2.95
C THR A 47 -1.91 6.72 -2.32
N LEU A 48 -2.81 6.13 -3.12
CA LEU A 48 -3.79 5.15 -2.65
C LEU A 48 -3.09 3.91 -2.09
N VAL A 49 -2.17 3.31 -2.87
CA VAL A 49 -1.44 2.11 -2.42
C VAL A 49 -0.57 2.43 -1.22
N GLY A 50 0.14 3.56 -1.21
CA GLY A 50 0.97 3.98 -0.08
C GLY A 50 0.16 4.13 1.21
N LYS A 51 -1.04 4.73 1.13
CA LYS A 51 -1.92 4.86 2.29
C LYS A 51 -2.43 3.51 2.78
N LEU A 52 -2.87 2.62 1.88
CA LEU A 52 -3.33 1.27 2.23
C LEU A 52 -2.22 0.45 2.89
N VAL A 53 -1.00 0.49 2.34
CA VAL A 53 0.17 -0.22 2.89
C VAL A 53 0.52 0.32 4.28
N GLN A 54 0.53 1.65 4.47
CA GLN A 54 0.81 2.23 5.78
C GLN A 54 -0.25 1.83 6.82
N MET A 55 -1.54 1.80 6.44
CA MET A 55 -2.61 1.33 7.32
C MET A 55 -2.43 -0.15 7.68
N ALA A 56 -2.12 -1.01 6.71
CA ALA A 56 -1.83 -2.43 6.94
C ALA A 56 -0.65 -2.64 7.89
N VAL A 57 0.44 -1.90 7.69
CA VAL A 57 1.64 -1.97 8.54
C VAL A 57 1.35 -1.50 9.97
N ASN A 58 0.54 -0.46 10.15
CA ASN A 58 0.14 -0.01 11.49
C ASN A 58 -0.59 -1.12 12.25
N GLU A 59 -1.59 -1.75 11.62
CA GLU A 59 -2.32 -2.85 12.24
C GLU A 59 -1.44 -4.08 12.48
N LEU A 60 -0.55 -4.42 11.56
CA LEU A 60 0.41 -5.51 11.76
C LEU A 60 1.28 -5.28 12.99
N ARG A 61 1.75 -4.04 13.21
CA ARG A 61 2.56 -3.69 14.39
C ARG A 61 1.75 -3.78 15.67
N GLU A 62 0.49 -3.34 15.67
CA GLU A 62 -0.42 -3.52 16.79
C GLU A 62 -0.67 -5.00 17.12
N GLU A 63 -0.66 -5.85 16.09
CA GLU A 63 -0.73 -7.32 16.19
C GLU A 63 0.62 -8.00 16.53
N GLY A 64 1.68 -7.23 16.78
CA GLY A 64 3.01 -7.75 17.17
C GLY A 64 3.90 -8.19 16.01
N ASN A 65 3.55 -7.90 14.76
CA ASN A 65 4.40 -8.12 13.59
C ASN A 65 5.29 -6.91 13.33
N ASP A 66 6.61 -7.09 13.48
CA ASP A 66 7.60 -6.06 13.16
C ASP A 66 7.79 -5.92 11.64
N CYS A 67 6.93 -5.10 11.02
CA CYS A 67 6.98 -4.74 9.61
C CYS A 67 7.03 -3.22 9.44
N THR A 68 7.71 -2.73 8.40
CA THR A 68 7.87 -1.29 8.14
C THR A 68 7.51 -0.92 6.70
N PHE A 69 6.78 0.17 6.51
CA PHE A 69 6.57 0.74 5.18
C PHE A 69 7.69 1.74 4.85
N ILE A 70 8.31 1.58 3.68
CA ILE A 70 9.36 2.45 3.16
C ILE A 70 8.83 3.13 1.89
N ALA A 71 8.43 4.38 2.02
CA ALA A 71 8.04 5.24 0.90
C ALA A 71 9.30 5.84 0.25
N VAL A 72 9.45 5.67 -1.07
CA VAL A 72 10.64 6.10 -1.82
C VAL A 72 10.25 7.16 -2.84
N LYS A 73 10.81 8.36 -2.75
CA LYS A 73 10.73 9.35 -3.84
C LYS A 73 11.73 8.94 -4.92
N LEU A 74 11.28 8.88 -6.18
CA LEU A 74 12.11 8.47 -7.34
C LEU A 74 12.13 9.56 -8.42
N PRO A 75 12.79 10.72 -8.18
CA PRO A 75 12.84 11.78 -9.17
C PRO A 75 13.83 11.48 -10.30
N TYR A 76 13.48 11.89 -11.52
CA TYR A 76 14.44 12.00 -12.62
C TYR A 76 15.06 13.41 -12.61
N GLY A 77 16.18 13.58 -11.91
CA GLY A 77 16.81 14.90 -11.72
C GLY A 77 16.11 15.71 -10.62
N VAL A 78 15.59 16.88 -10.94
CA VAL A 78 14.81 17.71 -10.00
C VAL A 78 13.36 17.23 -9.98
N GLN A 79 12.83 16.95 -8.80
CA GLN A 79 11.44 16.54 -8.63
C GLN A 79 10.51 17.72 -8.94
N LYS A 80 9.87 17.71 -10.12
CA LYS A 80 9.07 18.84 -10.62
C LYS A 80 7.77 19.10 -9.86
N ASP A 81 7.26 18.11 -9.14
CA ASP A 81 5.96 18.18 -8.44
C ASP A 81 6.10 18.22 -6.91
N ALA A 82 7.31 18.45 -6.41
CA ALA A 82 7.54 18.71 -5.00
C ALA A 82 7.67 20.22 -4.79
N ASP A 83 6.54 20.94 -4.85
CA ASP A 83 6.45 22.22 -4.17
C ASP A 83 6.44 21.94 -2.65
N GLU A 84 7.21 22.73 -1.89
CA GLU A 84 7.32 22.65 -0.43
C GLU A 84 5.97 22.68 0.30
#